data_AF-A0A2X1Q2K2-F1
#
_entry.id   AF-A0A2X1Q2K2-F1
#
_cell.length_a   1.000
_cell.length_b   1.000
_cell.length_c   1.000
_cell.angle_alpha   90.00
_cell.angle_beta   90.00
_cell.angle_gamma   90.00
#
_symmetry.space_group_name_H-M   'P 1'
#
loop_
_entity.id
_entity.type
_entity.pdbx_description
1 polymer ?
#
loop_
_entity_poly.entity_id
_entity_poly.type
_entity_poly.pdbx_seq_one_letter_code
_entity_poly.pdbx_strand_id
1 'polypeptide(L)'
;MDRQLAEKSELEQLLSEQAGRKVTIQESVKGDKSKYLQLAQVNAKAALNVQLKQSSRMSERYQALCDLLNLPKIKRMECFDISHTMGNQTVASCVVFNQEGPLKSDYRRFNIEGITGGDDYAAMEQVLQKRYERDLEEDKIPDIIFIDGGKGQLNRALNVFQHLQVKWDKNRPHLIGVAKGVDRRAGQEVLIISKQDREIHLPDDSFGIAFDSTHP
;
A
#
# COMPACT_ATOMS: atom_id res chain seq x y z
N MET A 1 23.14 23.42 -17.42
CA MET A 1 23.60 23.58 -16.02
C MET A 1 25.08 23.24 -16.03
N ASP A 2 25.92 24.25 -16.28
CA ASP A 2 27.38 24.10 -16.25
C ASP A 2 27.84 24.61 -14.88
N ARG A 3 27.85 23.75 -13.87
CA ARG A 3 28.46 24.05 -12.57
C ARG A 3 29.85 23.44 -12.54
N GLN A 4 30.87 24.28 -12.37
CA GLN A 4 32.23 23.82 -12.04
C GLN A 4 32.21 23.12 -10.68
N LEU A 5 32.85 21.96 -10.59
CA LEU A 5 33.04 21.24 -9.33
C LEU A 5 34.24 21.86 -8.62
N ALA A 6 33.97 22.62 -7.56
CA ALA A 6 35.00 23.29 -6.77
C ALA A 6 36.04 22.30 -6.16
N GLU A 7 35.65 21.04 -5.94
CA GLU A 7 36.44 20.00 -5.26
C GLU A 7 36.80 18.82 -6.19
N LYS A 8 36.95 19.10 -7.49
CA LYS A 8 37.18 18.08 -8.52
C LYS A 8 38.36 17.14 -8.22
N SER A 9 39.49 17.68 -7.77
CA SER A 9 40.71 16.92 -7.52
C SER A 9 40.57 15.95 -6.34
N GLU A 10 39.85 16.37 -5.29
CA GLU A 10 39.63 15.56 -4.10
C GLU A 10 38.67 14.40 -4.40
N LEU A 11 37.63 14.66 -5.18
CA LEU A 11 36.70 13.62 -5.67
C LEU A 11 37.38 12.61 -6.61
N GLU A 12 38.23 13.08 -7.54
CA GLU A 12 38.99 12.20 -8.43
C GLU A 12 39.91 11.26 -7.64
N GLN A 13 40.57 11.79 -6.60
CA GLN A 13 41.45 11.00 -5.75
C GLN A 13 40.66 9.96 -4.95
N LEU A 14 39.59 10.36 -4.25
CA LEU A 14 38.73 9.45 -3.49
C LEU A 14 38.14 8.32 -4.35
N LEU A 15 37.61 8.67 -5.52
CA LEU A 15 37.04 7.68 -6.43
C LEU A 15 38.13 6.76 -7.02
N SER A 16 39.34 7.26 -7.24
CA SER A 16 40.46 6.44 -7.72
C SER A 16 40.92 5.43 -6.67
N GLU A 17 41.01 5.86 -5.41
CA GLU A 17 41.33 5.00 -4.27
C GLU A 17 40.28 3.90 -4.09
N GLN A 18 38.99 4.26 -4.15
CA GLN A 18 37.89 3.30 -3.97
C GLN A 18 37.74 2.33 -5.16
N ALA A 19 38.01 2.79 -6.38
CA ALA A 19 37.88 1.96 -7.59
C ALA A 19 39.14 1.13 -7.91
N GLY A 20 40.27 1.37 -7.23
CA GLY A 20 41.55 0.70 -7.50
C GLY A 20 42.15 1.02 -8.87
N ARG A 21 41.68 2.07 -9.54
CA ARG A 21 42.13 2.51 -10.86
C ARG A 21 41.98 4.01 -11.00
N LYS A 22 42.78 4.64 -11.86
CA LYS A 22 42.71 6.09 -12.11
C LYS A 22 41.33 6.49 -12.61
N VAL A 23 40.63 7.32 -11.84
CA VAL A 23 39.36 7.96 -12.18
C VAL A 23 39.63 9.41 -12.58
N THR A 24 38.98 9.88 -13.63
CA THR A 24 39.07 11.27 -14.09
C THR A 24 37.67 11.79 -14.37
N ILE A 25 37.31 12.92 -13.76
CA ILE A 25 36.02 13.57 -13.88
C ILE A 25 36.10 14.59 -15.01
N GLN A 26 35.27 14.42 -16.04
CA GLN A 26 35.21 15.35 -17.17
C GLN A 26 33.96 16.23 -17.04
N GLU A 27 34.16 17.53 -16.83
CA GLU A 27 33.07 18.51 -16.63
C GLU A 27 32.43 18.93 -17.96
N SER A 28 33.22 19.03 -19.04
CA SER A 28 32.72 19.34 -20.38
C SER A 28 32.85 18.11 -21.28
N VAL A 29 31.79 17.31 -21.39
CA VAL A 29 31.74 16.18 -22.32
C VAL A 29 31.35 16.70 -23.71
N LYS A 30 32.31 16.75 -24.64
CA LYS A 30 32.10 17.04 -26.08
C LYS A 30 32.05 15.73 -26.87
N GLY A 31 31.34 15.71 -27.99
CA GLY A 31 31.20 14.52 -28.85
C GLY A 31 30.26 13.45 -28.28
N ASP A 32 30.50 12.16 -28.54
CA ASP A 32 29.57 11.08 -28.19
C ASP A 32 29.28 10.94 -26.70
N LYS A 33 30.22 11.33 -25.82
CA LYS A 33 30.01 11.36 -24.37
C LYS A 33 28.98 12.41 -23.92
N SER A 34 28.78 13.48 -24.69
CA SER A 34 27.72 14.47 -24.47
C SER A 34 26.33 13.84 -24.65
N LYS A 35 26.20 12.95 -25.65
CA LYS A 35 24.95 12.23 -25.94
C LYS A 35 24.58 11.29 -24.80
N TYR A 36 25.56 10.60 -24.18
CA TYR A 36 25.31 9.75 -23.02
C TYR A 36 24.85 10.56 -21.79
N LEU A 37 25.46 11.73 -21.54
CA LEU A 37 25.02 12.61 -20.45
C LEU A 37 23.61 13.15 -20.70
N GLN A 38 23.31 13.57 -21.94
CA GLN A 38 21.97 14.00 -22.33
C GLN A 38 20.94 12.87 -22.17
N LEU A 39 21.28 11.66 -22.60
CA LEU A 39 20.41 10.48 -22.45
C LEU A 39 20.14 10.17 -20.97
N ALA A 40 21.17 10.22 -20.12
CA ALA A 40 21.02 10.03 -18.67
C ALA A 40 20.11 11.10 -18.04
N GLN A 41 20.27 12.37 -18.44
CA GLN A 41 19.40 13.47 -17.99
C GLN A 41 17.95 13.30 -18.46
N VAL A 42 17.75 12.90 -19.72
CA VAL A 42 16.41 12.61 -20.28
C VAL A 42 15.76 11.46 -19.52
N ASN A 43 16.50 10.38 -19.25
CA ASN A 43 15.99 9.23 -18.49
C ASN A 43 15.66 9.60 -17.04
N ALA A 44 16.52 10.36 -16.37
CA ALA A 44 16.27 10.84 -15.01
C ALA A 44 15.03 11.75 -14.95
N LYS A 45 14.88 12.67 -15.92
CA LYS A 45 13.70 13.54 -16.02
C LYS A 45 12.44 12.77 -16.37
N ALA A 46 12.52 11.75 -17.23
CA ALA A 46 11.41 10.87 -17.55
C ALA A 46 10.98 10.05 -16.33
N ALA A 47 11.93 9.45 -15.60
CA ALA A 47 11.67 8.72 -14.36
C ALA A 47 11.03 9.62 -13.28
N LEU A 48 11.55 10.84 -13.11
CA LEU A 48 10.98 11.83 -12.20
C LEU A 48 9.54 12.20 -12.59
N ASN A 49 9.29 12.44 -13.89
CA ASN A 49 7.94 12.75 -14.37
C ASN A 49 6.98 11.58 -14.16
N VAL A 50 7.42 10.34 -14.33
CA VAL A 50 6.62 9.14 -14.03
C VAL A 50 6.29 9.10 -12.54
N GLN A 51 7.28 9.31 -11.68
CA GLN A 51 7.10 9.31 -10.22
C GLN A 51 6.17 10.44 -9.75
N LEU A 52 6.31 11.65 -10.30
CA LEU A 52 5.43 12.79 -10.00
C LEU A 52 4.00 12.54 -10.43
N LYS A 53 3.79 11.99 -11.65
CA LYS A 53 2.45 11.61 -12.12
C LYS A 53 1.83 10.48 -11.30
N GLN A 54 2.64 9.55 -10.81
CA GLN A 54 2.17 8.48 -9.92
C GLN A 54 1.78 9.02 -8.55
N SER A 55 2.58 9.94 -7.99
CA SER A 55 2.30 10.62 -6.72
C SER A 55 1.05 11.50 -6.79
N SER A 56 0.87 12.29 -7.86
CA SER A 56 -0.32 13.14 -8.03
C SER A 56 -1.60 12.30 -8.11
N ARG A 57 -1.59 11.22 -8.90
CA ARG A 57 -2.73 10.29 -9.00
C ARG A 57 -3.05 9.60 -7.69
N MET A 58 -2.05 9.26 -6.89
CA MET A 58 -2.27 8.66 -5.56
C MET A 58 -2.90 9.67 -4.60
N SER A 59 -2.36 10.89 -4.56
CA SER A 59 -2.90 11.97 -3.72
C SER A 59 -4.37 12.28 -4.05
N GLU A 60 -4.71 12.37 -5.34
CA GLU A 60 -6.08 12.57 -5.81
C GLU A 60 -7.01 11.43 -5.35
N ARG A 61 -6.55 10.19 -5.40
CA ARG A 61 -7.34 9.02 -4.93
C ARG A 61 -7.54 9.02 -3.42
N TYR A 62 -6.51 9.38 -2.66
CA TYR A 62 -6.63 9.53 -1.20
C TYR A 62 -7.59 10.65 -0.84
N GLN A 63 -7.56 11.77 -1.56
CA GLN A 63 -8.49 12.87 -1.35
C GLN A 63 -9.93 12.44 -1.64
N ALA A 64 -10.15 11.76 -2.78
CA ALA A 64 -11.49 11.26 -3.11
C ALA A 64 -12.01 10.25 -2.07
N LEU A 65 -11.15 9.41 -1.50
CA LEU A 65 -11.52 8.50 -0.41
C LEU A 65 -11.80 9.24 0.91
N CYS A 66 -11.02 10.28 1.22
CA CYS A 66 -11.29 11.17 2.35
C CYS A 66 -12.67 11.81 2.23
N ASP A 67 -12.98 12.37 1.05
CA ASP A 67 -14.25 13.02 0.76
C ASP A 67 -15.42 12.02 0.85
N LEU A 68 -15.25 10.81 0.29
CA LEU A 68 -16.25 9.74 0.33
C LEU A 68 -16.61 9.32 1.77
N LEU A 69 -15.59 9.19 2.62
CA LEU A 69 -15.74 8.75 4.01
C LEU A 69 -15.94 9.91 4.99
N ASN A 70 -15.96 11.14 4.49
CA ASN A 70 -16.03 12.37 5.27
C ASN A 70 -14.93 12.43 6.37
N LEU A 71 -13.72 12.01 5.99
CA LEU A 71 -12.53 12.01 6.83
C LEU A 71 -11.65 13.21 6.47
N PRO A 72 -11.11 13.95 7.45
CA PRO A 72 -10.23 15.08 7.14
C PRO A 72 -8.88 14.64 6.55
N LYS A 73 -8.40 13.46 6.94
CA LYS A 73 -7.11 12.93 6.51
C LYS A 73 -7.02 11.43 6.81
N ILE A 74 -6.51 10.66 5.85
CA ILE A 74 -6.15 9.24 6.03
C ILE A 74 -4.63 9.16 6.24
N LYS A 75 -4.21 8.63 7.39
CA LYS A 75 -2.80 8.40 7.75
C LYS A 75 -2.40 6.95 7.56
N ARG A 76 -3.29 6.01 7.91
CA ARG A 76 -3.00 4.57 7.88
C ARG A 76 -4.22 3.78 7.42
N MET A 77 -4.00 2.85 6.49
CA MET A 77 -5.01 1.87 6.06
C MET A 77 -4.43 0.46 6.18
N GLU A 78 -5.28 -0.49 6.59
CA GLU A 78 -4.93 -1.91 6.64
C GLU A 78 -5.91 -2.70 5.78
N CYS A 79 -5.42 -3.67 5.02
CA CYS A 79 -6.21 -4.46 4.07
C CYS A 79 -6.00 -5.94 4.36
N PHE A 80 -7.09 -6.67 4.56
CA PHE A 80 -7.08 -8.10 4.88
C PHE A 80 -7.59 -8.92 3.71
N ASP A 81 -6.82 -9.95 3.35
CA ASP A 81 -7.16 -10.95 2.34
C ASP A 81 -6.91 -12.36 2.89
N ILE A 82 -7.82 -13.29 2.59
CA ILE A 82 -7.73 -14.69 2.99
C ILE A 82 -7.31 -15.53 1.79
N SER A 83 -6.19 -16.24 1.96
CA SER A 83 -5.65 -17.13 0.94
C SER A 83 -5.69 -18.57 1.43
N HIS A 84 -6.20 -19.46 0.59
CA HIS A 84 -6.09 -20.90 0.79
C HIS A 84 -4.97 -21.45 -0.08
N THR A 85 -3.97 -22.05 0.55
CA THR A 85 -3.01 -22.89 -0.17
C THR A 85 -3.61 -24.28 -0.33
N MET A 86 -3.37 -24.95 -1.48
CA MET A 86 -3.95 -26.27 -1.79
C MET A 86 -3.53 -27.40 -0.82
N GLY A 87 -2.72 -27.12 0.21
CA GLY A 87 -2.34 -28.04 1.27
C GLY A 87 -2.77 -27.55 2.66
N ASN A 88 -4.06 -27.62 2.96
CA ASN A 88 -4.68 -27.51 4.30
C ASN A 88 -4.37 -26.29 5.20
N GLN A 89 -3.47 -25.38 4.83
CA GLN A 89 -3.13 -24.20 5.61
C GLN A 89 -3.80 -22.96 5.03
N THR A 90 -4.67 -22.35 5.83
CA THR A 90 -5.28 -21.05 5.52
C THR A 90 -4.35 -19.97 6.06
N VAL A 91 -4.03 -18.99 5.21
CA VAL A 91 -3.16 -17.87 5.58
C VAL A 91 -3.89 -16.58 5.27
N ALA A 92 -3.94 -15.68 6.26
CA ALA A 92 -4.44 -14.34 6.06
C ALA A 92 -3.27 -13.36 5.90
N SER A 93 -3.41 -12.40 5.00
CA SER A 93 -2.43 -11.34 4.79
C SER A 93 -2.99 -10.00 5.24
N CYS A 94 -2.14 -9.18 5.87
CA CYS A 94 -2.43 -7.80 6.25
C CYS A 94 -1.44 -6.89 5.51
N VAL A 95 -1.96 -6.17 4.52
CA VAL A 95 -1.23 -5.18 3.74
C VAL A 95 -1.49 -3.80 4.31
N VAL A 96 -0.44 -2.99 4.46
CA VAL A 96 -0.52 -1.70 5.15
C VAL A 96 -0.16 -0.57 4.20
N PHE A 97 -0.94 0.51 4.22
CA PHE A 97 -0.68 1.72 3.47
C PHE A 97 -0.60 2.94 4.40
N ASN A 98 0.29 3.86 4.07
CA ASN A 98 0.36 5.20 4.64
C ASN A 98 0.26 6.24 3.51
N GLN A 99 0.45 7.52 3.84
CA GLN A 99 0.35 8.61 2.87
C GLN A 99 1.38 8.55 1.73
N GLU A 100 2.50 7.86 1.95
CA GLU A 100 3.57 7.66 0.96
C GLU A 100 3.31 6.43 0.08
N GLY A 101 2.30 5.62 0.44
CA GLY A 101 1.90 4.42 -0.27
C GLY A 101 2.05 3.15 0.58
N PRO A 102 2.37 2.00 -0.06
CA PRO A 102 2.46 0.73 0.66
C PRO A 102 3.64 0.70 1.64
N LEU A 103 3.35 0.42 2.91
CA LEU A 103 4.32 0.34 4.00
C LEU A 103 4.73 -1.13 4.24
N LYS A 104 5.64 -1.63 3.39
CA LYS A 104 6.05 -3.05 3.38
C LYS A 104 6.61 -3.55 4.72
N SER A 105 7.27 -2.70 5.50
CA SER A 105 7.80 -3.05 6.83
C SER A 105 6.71 -3.50 7.82
N ASP A 106 5.48 -3.03 7.60
CA ASP A 106 4.34 -3.30 8.47
C ASP A 106 3.45 -4.44 7.95
N TYR A 107 3.80 -5.06 6.82
CA TYR A 107 3.04 -6.19 6.30
C TYR A 107 3.13 -7.37 7.25
N ARG A 108 2.03 -8.09 7.44
CA ARG A 108 1.98 -9.28 8.30
C ARG A 108 1.24 -10.40 7.60
N ARG A 109 1.67 -11.63 7.87
CA ARG A 109 0.95 -12.85 7.49
C ARG A 109 0.58 -13.58 8.77
N PHE A 110 -0.63 -14.11 8.82
CA PHE A 110 -1.18 -14.81 9.96
C PHE A 110 -1.55 -16.22 9.55
N ASN A 111 -0.96 -17.21 10.23
CA ASN A 111 -1.39 -18.60 10.09
C ASN A 111 -2.75 -18.75 10.79
N ILE A 112 -3.71 -19.31 10.06
CA ILE A 112 -5.06 -19.56 10.52
C ILE A 112 -5.17 -21.05 10.85
N GLU A 113 -5.55 -21.35 12.08
CA GLU A 113 -5.48 -22.69 12.67
C GLU A 113 -6.80 -23.01 13.37
N GLY A 114 -7.17 -24.30 13.37
CA GLY A 114 -8.34 -24.79 14.10
C GLY A 114 -9.69 -24.44 13.47
N ILE A 115 -9.70 -23.97 12.21
CA ILE A 115 -10.94 -23.71 11.46
C ILE A 115 -11.25 -24.83 10.48
N THR A 116 -12.53 -24.99 10.13
CA THR A 116 -12.94 -25.86 9.04
C THR A 116 -12.34 -25.33 7.72
N GLY A 117 -11.75 -26.22 6.92
CA GLY A 117 -11.16 -25.83 5.64
C GLY A 117 -12.19 -25.16 4.73
N GLY A 118 -11.83 -24.00 4.16
CA GLY A 118 -12.72 -23.20 3.32
C GLY A 118 -13.66 -22.25 4.08
N ASP A 119 -13.58 -22.18 5.42
CA ASP A 119 -14.35 -21.20 6.20
C ASP A 119 -13.63 -19.85 6.26
N ASP A 120 -13.74 -19.08 5.19
CA ASP A 120 -13.19 -17.72 5.09
C ASP A 120 -13.74 -16.76 6.14
N TYR A 121 -14.98 -16.99 6.60
CA TYR A 121 -15.58 -16.14 7.63
C TYR A 121 -14.88 -16.35 8.97
N ALA A 122 -14.65 -17.61 9.38
CA ALA A 122 -13.90 -17.92 10.58
C ALA A 122 -12.44 -17.48 10.47
N ALA A 123 -11.83 -17.62 9.28
CA ALA A 123 -10.47 -17.14 9.03
C ALA A 123 -10.35 -15.61 9.21
N MET A 124 -11.32 -14.86 8.66
CA MET A 124 -11.38 -13.40 8.79
C MET A 124 -11.56 -12.96 10.25
N GLU A 125 -12.45 -13.63 10.97
CA GLU A 125 -12.67 -13.37 12.40
C GLU A 125 -11.38 -13.61 13.21
N GLN A 126 -10.70 -14.73 12.98
CA GLN A 126 -9.46 -15.08 13.68
C GLN A 126 -8.31 -14.11 13.37
N VAL A 127 -8.12 -13.68 12.12
CA VAL A 127 -7.03 -12.75 11.78
C VAL A 127 -7.24 -11.37 12.40
N LEU A 128 -8.47 -10.86 12.36
CA LEU A 128 -8.80 -9.56 12.95
C LEU A 128 -8.63 -9.60 14.46
N GLN A 129 -9.06 -10.69 15.11
CA GLN A 129 -8.81 -10.88 16.54
C GLN A 129 -7.30 -10.89 16.83
N LYS A 130 -6.51 -11.71 16.14
CA LYS A 130 -5.04 -11.77 16.33
C LYS A 130 -4.35 -10.41 16.12
N ARG A 131 -4.80 -9.61 15.15
CA ARG A 131 -4.22 -8.29 14.84
C ARG A 131 -4.56 -7.25 15.91
N TYR A 132 -5.80 -7.27 16.40
CA TYR A 132 -6.41 -6.17 17.16
C TYR A 132 -6.71 -6.49 18.62
N GLU A 133 -6.46 -7.72 19.10
CA GLU A 133 -6.62 -8.11 20.51
C GLU A 133 -5.66 -7.39 21.45
N ARG A 134 -4.53 -6.88 20.93
CA ARG A 134 -3.52 -6.15 21.70
C ARG A 134 -3.72 -4.66 21.58
N ASP A 135 -3.28 -3.94 22.61
CA ASP A 135 -3.23 -2.48 22.56
C ASP A 135 -2.29 -1.99 21.44
N LEU A 136 -2.75 -0.98 20.70
CA LEU A 136 -2.00 -0.37 19.61
C LEU A 136 -1.44 0.99 20.04
N GLU A 137 -0.24 1.29 19.53
CA GLU A 137 0.29 2.66 19.55
C GLU A 137 -0.54 3.56 18.62
N GLU A 138 -0.62 4.84 18.94
CA GLU A 138 -1.48 5.83 18.26
C GLU A 138 -1.23 5.92 16.74
N ASP A 139 0.02 5.74 16.31
CA ASP A 139 0.42 5.74 14.89
C ASP A 139 0.07 4.43 14.17
N LYS A 140 -0.17 3.35 14.92
CA LYS A 140 -0.54 2.02 14.40
C LYS A 140 -2.05 1.79 14.36
N ILE A 141 -2.85 2.69 14.92
CA ILE A 141 -4.31 2.66 14.80
C ILE A 141 -4.69 3.08 13.36
N PRO A 142 -5.34 2.20 12.58
CA PRO A 142 -5.75 2.54 11.22
C PRO A 142 -6.95 3.49 11.20
N ASP A 143 -7.02 4.33 10.18
CA ASP A 143 -8.21 5.16 9.91
C ASP A 143 -9.26 4.36 9.09
N ILE A 144 -8.78 3.38 8.30
CA ILE A 144 -9.61 2.52 7.45
C ILE A 144 -9.07 1.09 7.50
N ILE A 145 -10.00 0.13 7.58
CA ILE A 145 -9.72 -1.29 7.45
C ILE A 145 -10.54 -1.84 6.28
N PHE A 146 -9.85 -2.31 5.25
CA PHE A 146 -10.45 -2.99 4.11
C PHE A 146 -10.46 -4.50 4.33
N ILE A 147 -11.59 -5.11 4.01
CA ILE A 147 -11.83 -6.55 4.08
C ILE A 147 -12.10 -7.02 2.64
N ASP A 148 -11.26 -7.89 2.06
CA ASP A 148 -11.49 -8.46 0.72
C ASP A 148 -12.61 -9.53 0.79
N GLY A 149 -13.84 -9.03 0.91
CA GLY A 149 -15.04 -9.82 0.87
C GLY A 149 -16.30 -9.00 1.04
N GLY A 150 -17.42 -9.61 0.69
CA GLY A 150 -18.73 -8.98 0.74
C GLY A 150 -19.29 -8.79 2.16
N LYS A 151 -20.58 -8.46 2.22
CA LYS A 151 -21.31 -8.14 3.47
C LYS A 151 -21.13 -9.17 4.60
N GLY A 152 -21.01 -10.46 4.26
CA GLY A 152 -20.80 -11.52 5.25
C GLY A 152 -19.49 -11.36 6.04
N GLN A 153 -18.37 -11.10 5.36
CA GLN A 153 -17.06 -10.94 6.01
C GLN A 153 -17.00 -9.61 6.76
N LEU A 154 -17.58 -8.55 6.19
CA LEU A 154 -17.69 -7.25 6.87
C LEU A 154 -18.47 -7.36 8.18
N ASN A 155 -19.59 -8.09 8.21
CA ASN A 155 -20.37 -8.31 9.42
C ASN A 155 -19.58 -9.08 10.49
N ARG A 156 -18.75 -10.04 10.09
CA ARG A 156 -17.83 -10.73 11.01
C ARG A 156 -16.82 -9.77 11.60
N ALA A 157 -16.22 -8.92 10.78
CA ALA A 157 -15.29 -7.89 11.23
C ALA A 157 -15.94 -6.94 12.25
N LEU A 158 -17.17 -6.50 11.98
CA LEU A 158 -17.94 -5.66 12.92
C LEU A 158 -18.18 -6.36 14.25
N ASN A 159 -18.56 -7.64 14.23
CA ASN A 159 -18.74 -8.43 15.45
C ASN A 159 -17.43 -8.54 16.24
N VAL A 160 -16.29 -8.78 15.60
CA VAL A 160 -14.98 -8.79 16.28
C VAL A 160 -14.75 -7.47 17.00
N PHE A 161 -14.89 -6.34 16.30
CA PHE A 161 -14.64 -5.01 16.86
C PHE A 161 -15.58 -4.67 18.03
N GLN A 162 -16.85 -5.09 17.97
CA GLN A 162 -17.77 -4.92 19.09
C GLN A 162 -17.27 -5.62 20.36
N HIS A 163 -16.69 -6.83 20.23
CA HIS A 163 -16.25 -7.65 21.36
C HIS A 163 -14.80 -7.41 21.79
N LEU A 164 -14.00 -6.67 21.03
CA LEU A 164 -12.63 -6.32 21.43
C LEU A 164 -12.59 -5.58 22.78
N GLN A 165 -11.76 -6.05 23.71
CA GLN A 165 -11.54 -5.43 25.01
C GLN A 165 -10.15 -4.79 25.03
N VAL A 166 -10.06 -3.58 24.48
CA VAL A 166 -8.79 -2.86 24.25
C VAL A 166 -8.93 -1.40 24.67
N LYS A 167 -7.80 -0.76 24.97
CA LYS A 167 -7.76 0.64 25.42
C LYS A 167 -7.71 1.64 24.28
N TRP A 168 -7.17 1.24 23.13
CA TRP A 168 -7.13 2.09 21.94
C TRP A 168 -8.53 2.29 21.35
N ASP A 169 -8.73 3.40 20.63
CA ASP A 169 -10.03 3.75 20.06
C ASP A 169 -10.42 2.84 18.88
N LYS A 170 -11.08 1.73 19.22
CA LYS A 170 -11.61 0.76 18.25
C LYS A 170 -12.74 1.29 17.37
N ASN A 171 -13.30 2.48 17.64
CA ASN A 171 -14.34 3.09 16.82
C ASN A 171 -13.80 4.06 15.76
N ARG A 172 -12.51 4.43 15.86
CA ARG A 172 -11.84 5.27 14.87
C ARG A 172 -11.82 4.65 13.47
N PRO A 173 -11.42 3.37 13.29
CA PRO A 173 -11.33 2.80 11.96
C PRO A 173 -12.69 2.73 11.26
N HIS A 174 -12.72 3.04 9.96
CA HIS A 174 -13.85 2.71 9.09
C HIS A 174 -13.66 1.31 8.53
N LEU A 175 -14.56 0.38 8.85
CA LEU A 175 -14.54 -0.96 8.28
C LEU A 175 -15.26 -0.95 6.94
N ILE A 176 -14.58 -1.37 5.88
CA ILE A 176 -15.08 -1.36 4.51
C ILE A 176 -14.90 -2.74 3.89
N GLY A 177 -15.99 -3.34 3.43
CA GLY A 177 -15.95 -4.55 2.62
C GLY A 177 -15.70 -4.20 1.17
N VAL A 178 -14.80 -4.91 0.51
CA VAL A 178 -14.56 -4.80 -0.93
C VAL A 178 -15.12 -6.05 -1.58
N ALA A 179 -16.19 -5.90 -2.36
CA ALA A 179 -16.78 -7.01 -3.10
C ALA A 179 -16.42 -6.90 -4.59
N LYS A 180 -16.06 -8.04 -5.19
CA LYS A 180 -15.87 -8.16 -6.64
C LYS A 180 -17.24 -8.01 -7.32
N GLY A 181 -17.36 -7.07 -8.26
CA GLY A 181 -18.57 -6.88 -9.06
C GLY A 181 -18.98 -8.14 -9.82
N VAL A 182 -20.27 -8.21 -10.16
CA VAL A 182 -20.95 -9.36 -10.78
C VAL A 182 -20.25 -9.95 -12.01
N ASP A 183 -19.46 -9.16 -12.75
CA ASP A 183 -18.81 -9.60 -14.00
C ASP A 183 -17.30 -9.95 -13.90
N ARG A 184 -16.68 -9.98 -12.70
CA ARG A 184 -15.24 -10.26 -12.52
C ARG A 184 -14.30 -9.46 -13.46
N ARG A 185 -14.72 -8.29 -13.94
CA ARG A 185 -13.86 -7.36 -14.68
C ARG A 185 -13.20 -6.40 -13.69
N ALA A 186 -11.89 -6.18 -13.85
CA ALA A 186 -11.18 -5.15 -13.09
C ALA A 186 -11.87 -3.79 -13.32
N GLY A 187 -12.15 -3.05 -12.24
CA GLY A 187 -12.84 -1.74 -12.28
C GLY A 187 -14.29 -1.73 -11.73
N GLN A 188 -14.93 -2.88 -11.51
CA GLN A 188 -16.31 -2.96 -10.99
C GLN A 188 -16.38 -3.31 -9.49
N GLU A 189 -15.48 -2.76 -8.69
CA GLU A 189 -15.45 -3.04 -7.26
C GLU A 189 -16.61 -2.31 -6.55
N VAL A 190 -17.25 -2.99 -5.60
CA VAL A 190 -18.30 -2.41 -4.76
C VAL A 190 -17.74 -2.24 -3.36
N LEU A 191 -17.74 -1.00 -2.87
CA LEU A 191 -17.40 -0.69 -1.48
C LEU A 191 -18.66 -0.76 -0.63
N ILE A 192 -18.61 -1.59 0.42
CA ILE A 192 -19.67 -1.72 1.41
C ILE A 192 -19.18 -1.01 2.67
N ILE A 193 -19.77 0.13 3.01
CA ILE A 193 -19.33 0.98 4.11
C ILE A 193 -20.18 0.74 5.36
N SER A 194 -19.54 0.16 6.39
CA SER A 194 -20.23 -0.29 7.61
C SER A 194 -20.96 0.80 8.39
N LYS A 195 -20.36 1.97 8.60
CA LYS A 195 -20.93 3.04 9.45
C LYS A 195 -22.21 3.67 8.87
N GLN A 196 -22.49 3.46 7.59
CA GLN A 196 -23.64 4.06 6.91
C GLN A 196 -24.61 3.00 6.34
N ASP A 197 -24.30 1.70 6.45
CA ASP A 197 -24.95 0.59 5.71
C ASP A 197 -25.23 0.98 4.25
N ARG A 198 -24.25 1.64 3.63
CA ARG A 198 -24.32 2.12 2.25
C ARG A 198 -23.42 1.26 1.37
N GLU A 199 -23.98 0.82 0.26
CA GLU A 199 -23.26 0.20 -0.83
C GLU A 199 -22.93 1.27 -1.87
N ILE A 200 -21.66 1.40 -2.22
CA ILE A 200 -21.18 2.38 -3.19
C ILE A 200 -20.50 1.62 -4.32
N HIS A 201 -21.03 1.77 -5.53
CA HIS A 201 -20.41 1.26 -6.74
C HIS A 201 -19.31 2.21 -7.18
N LEU A 202 -18.10 1.68 -7.35
CA LEU A 202 -17.02 2.46 -7.93
C LEU A 202 -17.17 2.47 -9.47
N PRO A 203 -17.18 3.65 -10.12
CA PRO A 203 -17.05 3.73 -11.58
C PRO A 203 -15.83 2.95 -12.11
N ASP A 204 -15.93 2.42 -13.34
CA ASP A 204 -14.91 1.57 -14.00
C ASP A 204 -13.47 2.15 -14.01
N ASP A 205 -13.34 3.48 -13.88
CA ASP A 205 -12.06 4.22 -13.91
C ASP A 205 -11.64 4.79 -12.54
N SER A 206 -12.48 4.59 -11.52
CA SER A 206 -12.30 5.18 -10.20
C SER A 206 -11.71 4.15 -9.25
N PHE A 207 -10.59 4.51 -8.63
CA PHE A 207 -9.93 3.72 -7.59
C PHE A 207 -9.36 2.38 -8.07
N GLY A 208 -8.51 2.39 -9.10
CA GLY A 208 -7.51 1.33 -9.29
C GLY A 208 -6.47 1.33 -8.16
N ILE A 209 -6.88 1.08 -6.91
CA ILE A 209 -6.01 0.51 -5.88
C ILE A 209 -5.88 -0.94 -6.30
N ALA A 210 -4.97 -1.23 -7.22
CA ALA A 210 -4.61 -2.61 -7.51
C ALA A 210 -4.05 -3.19 -6.20
N PHE A 211 -4.90 -3.91 -5.46
CA PHE A 211 -4.49 -4.84 -4.41
C PHE A 211 -3.82 -6.01 -5.11
N ASP A 212 -2.62 -5.76 -5.62
CA ASP A 212 -1.84 -6.79 -6.26
C ASP A 212 -1.29 -7.72 -5.17
N SER A 213 -2.04 -8.79 -4.91
CA SER A 213 -1.64 -9.91 -4.07
C SER A 213 -0.82 -10.96 -4.85
N THR A 214 -0.35 -10.66 -6.07
CA THR A 214 0.48 -11.59 -6.83
C THR A 214 1.99 -11.42 -6.58
N HIS A 215 2.47 -12.36 -5.75
CA HIS A 215 3.81 -12.96 -5.71
C HIS A 215 4.93 -12.32 -4.85
N PRO A 216 5.80 -13.17 -4.24
CA PRO A 216 6.84 -12.81 -3.26
C PRO A 216 8.03 -12.03 -3.84
#